data_AF-A0A0S8BUF7-F1
#
_entry.id   AF-A0A0S8BUF7-F1
#
_cell.length_a   1.000
_cell.length_b   1.000
_cell.length_c   1.000
_cell.angle_alpha   90.00
_cell.angle_beta   90.00
_cell.angle_gamma   90.00
#
_symmetry.space_group_name_H-M   'P 1'
#
loop_
_entity.id
_entity.type
_entity.pdbx_description
1 polymer ?
#
loop_
_entity_poly.entity_id
_entity_poly.type
_entity_poly.pdbx_seq_one_letter_code
_entity_poly.pdbx_strand_id
1 'polypeptide(L)'
;MRVRLSLLMVVFGLAGCDVTIPNGLFACGQPSDCPAGYFCWSSDSRCYDSKEPPCEPKTCEELIAEFASIGIPIECGSLPDSCDGAVQCGDCPPGTECGANGQNFECGCAENTCASFEGGAQCGSIPIRCGGAGGQETISCGDCFGDYVCVDNRCVCPSGATCDSGCPDGEPIYPCTKNECSPPGGLPDGCGGVSHCPPCANGEECVLTNELRYDCIGDCTCEAEGVECGTATICGSNKLCGTCAGNGFPAGYRCEAGRCVCEDQFEPNDSFDTFSLVCGDGVGFNCNQEVWSMEFPATLHSSNDVDYYALRVLHSSTPIIAQVSNSLSEHVLYMTYLCPDGREGMIDCSASTDSIDDIKFCVAEGNTVGILRRCDDDASSLTATLLVGVGSNELRNDCNPYRLNVFATYQEEVPVSF
;
A
#
# COMPACT_ATOMS: atom_id res chain seq x y z
N MET A 1 41.60 -68.71 15.11
CA MET A 1 40.14 -68.51 15.25
C MET A 1 39.79 -67.21 14.54
N ARG A 2 39.14 -67.28 13.37
CA ARG A 2 38.70 -66.12 12.58
C ARG A 2 37.19 -66.01 12.76
N VAL A 3 36.71 -64.98 13.45
CA VAL A 3 35.28 -64.67 13.54
C VAL A 3 34.99 -63.57 12.51
N ARG A 4 34.26 -63.94 11.45
CA ARG A 4 33.66 -63.00 10.49
C ARG A 4 32.35 -62.51 11.10
N LEU A 5 32.25 -61.21 11.36
CA LEU A 5 31.01 -60.56 11.73
C LEU A 5 30.36 -60.05 10.44
N SER A 6 29.34 -60.76 9.98
CA SER A 6 28.54 -60.40 8.80
C SER A 6 27.61 -59.25 9.16
N LEU A 7 27.83 -58.11 8.51
CA LEU A 7 26.95 -56.95 8.51
C LEU A 7 25.65 -57.32 7.75
N LEU A 8 24.56 -57.51 8.48
CA LEU A 8 23.23 -57.75 7.91
C LEU A 8 22.64 -56.39 7.54
N MET A 9 22.74 -56.00 6.27
CA MET A 9 21.91 -54.94 5.67
C MET A 9 20.45 -55.38 5.73
N VAL A 10 19.69 -54.83 6.67
CA VAL A 10 18.23 -54.88 6.67
C VAL A 10 17.75 -53.68 5.84
N VAL A 11 17.66 -53.88 4.53
CA VAL A 11 16.92 -52.98 3.63
C VAL A 11 15.44 -53.30 3.82
N PHE A 12 14.76 -52.48 4.62
CA PHE A 12 13.30 -52.51 4.70
C PHE A 12 12.72 -52.03 3.36
N GLY A 13 12.12 -52.95 2.62
CA GLY A 13 11.26 -52.63 1.49
C GLY A 13 9.96 -52.00 1.98
N LEU A 14 9.88 -50.68 1.94
CA LEU A 14 8.62 -49.94 1.98
C LEU A 14 8.06 -49.88 0.56
N ALA A 15 7.36 -50.93 0.17
CA ALA A 15 6.55 -50.93 -1.03
C ALA A 15 5.21 -50.22 -0.75
N GLY A 16 4.99 -49.08 -1.43
CA GLY A 16 3.70 -48.79 -2.06
C GLY A 16 2.60 -48.11 -1.23
N CYS A 17 2.90 -47.16 -0.35
CA CYS A 17 1.89 -46.14 -0.01
C CYS A 17 2.00 -45.03 -1.06
N ASP A 18 1.09 -45.02 -2.03
CA ASP A 18 0.94 -43.90 -2.95
C ASP A 18 0.48 -42.71 -2.12
N VAL A 19 1.38 -41.77 -1.84
CA VAL A 19 1.07 -40.58 -1.04
C VAL A 19 0.25 -39.66 -1.95
N THR A 20 -1.07 -39.77 -1.85
CA THR A 20 -1.98 -38.82 -2.49
C THR A 20 -1.87 -37.50 -1.74
N ILE A 21 -1.25 -36.51 -2.37
CA ILE A 21 -1.20 -35.14 -1.87
C ILE A 21 -2.57 -34.50 -2.15
N PRO A 22 -3.23 -33.90 -1.16
CA PRO A 22 -4.46 -33.15 -1.39
C PRO A 22 -4.24 -31.96 -2.34
N ASN A 23 -5.15 -31.77 -3.29
CA ASN A 23 -5.19 -30.58 -4.14
C ASN A 23 -5.26 -29.30 -3.30
N GLY A 24 -4.57 -28.26 -3.75
CA GLY A 24 -4.58 -26.96 -3.08
C GLY A 24 -3.65 -26.85 -1.86
N LEU A 25 -2.91 -27.91 -1.48
CA LEU A 25 -2.10 -27.91 -0.27
C LEU A 25 -0.85 -27.02 -0.37
N PHE A 26 -0.23 -26.96 -1.56
CA PHE A 26 0.98 -26.19 -1.81
C PHE A 26 0.63 -24.91 -2.58
N ALA A 27 1.18 -23.78 -2.13
CA ALA A 27 1.16 -22.53 -2.89
C ALA A 27 2.22 -22.57 -3.99
N CYS A 28 2.00 -21.85 -5.08
CA CYS A 28 2.92 -21.76 -6.20
C CYS A 28 2.80 -20.39 -6.90
N GLY A 29 3.92 -19.86 -7.37
CA GLY A 29 3.96 -18.70 -8.27
C GLY A 29 4.33 -19.08 -9.71
N GLN A 30 4.90 -20.27 -9.92
CA GLN A 30 5.24 -20.81 -11.24
C GLN A 30 5.13 -22.34 -11.27
N PRO A 31 5.06 -22.96 -12.46
CA PRO A 31 4.85 -24.41 -12.59
C PRO A 31 5.91 -25.30 -11.91
N SER A 32 7.12 -24.80 -11.72
CA SER A 32 8.20 -25.54 -11.03
C SER A 32 8.05 -25.61 -9.52
N ASP A 33 7.16 -24.81 -8.92
CA ASP A 33 6.95 -24.80 -7.47
C ASP A 33 6.09 -26.00 -7.02
N CYS A 34 5.42 -26.66 -7.96
CA CYS A 34 4.55 -27.80 -7.67
C CYS A 34 5.30 -29.14 -7.66
N PRO A 35 4.90 -30.08 -6.78
CA PRO A 35 5.40 -31.45 -6.81
C PRO A 35 5.21 -32.10 -8.19
N ALA A 36 6.08 -33.05 -8.53
CA ALA A 36 6.00 -33.75 -9.81
C ALA A 36 4.60 -34.39 -10.01
N GLY A 37 3.93 -34.04 -11.11
CA GLY A 37 2.55 -34.47 -11.41
C GLY A 37 1.47 -33.46 -11.03
N TYR A 38 1.82 -32.35 -10.39
CA TYR A 38 0.92 -31.25 -10.06
C TYR A 38 1.14 -30.03 -10.97
N PHE A 39 0.11 -29.22 -11.15
CA PHE A 39 0.10 -28.01 -11.94
C PHE A 39 -0.22 -26.83 -11.03
N CYS A 40 0.50 -25.72 -11.22
CA CYS A 40 0.16 -24.46 -10.57
C CYS A 40 -1.05 -23.85 -11.26
N TRP A 41 -2.16 -23.68 -10.54
CA TRP A 41 -3.34 -22.99 -11.04
C TRP A 41 -3.18 -21.49 -10.79
N SER A 42 -3.38 -20.73 -11.85
CA SER A 42 -3.18 -19.27 -11.84
C SER A 42 -4.27 -18.54 -11.06
N SER A 43 -5.49 -19.09 -11.07
CA SER A 43 -6.66 -18.50 -10.41
C SER A 43 -6.55 -18.40 -8.88
N ASP A 44 -5.82 -19.30 -8.23
CA ASP A 44 -5.68 -19.31 -6.76
C ASP A 44 -4.25 -19.52 -6.25
N SER A 45 -3.27 -19.58 -7.15
CA SER A 45 -1.84 -19.76 -6.84
C SER A 45 -1.56 -21.04 -6.05
N ARG A 46 -2.25 -22.15 -6.35
CA ARG A 46 -2.06 -23.45 -5.68
C ARG A 46 -1.83 -24.61 -6.64
N CYS A 47 -1.24 -25.68 -6.11
CA CYS A 47 -0.91 -26.89 -6.86
C CYS A 47 -2.05 -27.91 -6.89
N TYR A 48 -2.36 -28.41 -8.08
CA TYR A 48 -3.43 -29.40 -8.33
C TYR A 48 -2.94 -30.58 -9.17
N ASP A 49 -3.46 -31.77 -8.92
CA ASP A 49 -3.13 -33.03 -9.61
C ASP A 49 -3.59 -33.09 -11.08
N SER A 50 -4.34 -32.07 -11.53
CA SER A 50 -4.90 -31.96 -12.87
C SER A 50 -4.67 -30.55 -13.41
N LYS A 51 -4.57 -30.44 -14.75
CA LYS A 51 -4.44 -29.14 -15.40
C LYS A 51 -5.68 -28.30 -15.15
N GLU A 52 -5.48 -27.01 -14.96
CA GLU A 52 -6.56 -26.02 -14.88
C GLU A 52 -7.46 -26.21 -16.12
N PRO A 53 -8.78 -26.39 -15.94
CA PRO A 53 -9.69 -26.42 -17.07
C PRO A 53 -9.54 -25.12 -17.87
N PRO A 54 -9.70 -25.16 -19.21
CA PRO A 54 -9.62 -23.95 -20.01
C PRO A 54 -10.58 -22.91 -19.44
N CYS A 55 -10.04 -21.75 -19.09
CA CYS A 55 -10.83 -20.65 -18.55
C CYS A 55 -11.79 -20.16 -19.65
N GLU A 56 -13.08 -20.12 -19.34
CA GLU A 56 -14.10 -19.57 -20.22
C GLU A 56 -14.46 -18.18 -19.69
N PRO A 57 -14.09 -17.09 -20.42
CA PRO A 57 -14.29 -15.74 -19.94
C PRO A 57 -15.78 -15.44 -19.81
N LYS A 58 -16.16 -14.87 -18.66
CA LYS A 58 -17.56 -14.49 -18.42
C LYS A 58 -17.99 -13.39 -19.38
N THR A 59 -19.19 -13.54 -19.90
CA THR A 59 -19.85 -12.50 -20.71
C THR A 59 -20.28 -11.34 -19.83
N CYS A 60 -20.54 -10.19 -20.45
CA CYS A 60 -21.03 -9.04 -19.73
C CYS A 60 -22.37 -9.33 -19.04
N GLU A 61 -23.28 -10.05 -19.70
CA GLU A 61 -24.58 -10.41 -19.15
C GLU A 61 -24.46 -11.27 -17.88
N GLU A 62 -23.47 -12.18 -17.84
CA GLU A 62 -23.20 -13.01 -16.67
C GLU A 62 -22.67 -12.19 -15.50
N LEU A 63 -21.73 -11.27 -15.76
CA LEU A 63 -21.20 -10.37 -14.74
C LEU A 63 -22.28 -9.42 -14.20
N ILE A 64 -23.08 -8.81 -15.08
CA ILE A 64 -24.20 -7.95 -14.67
C ILE A 64 -25.17 -8.72 -13.77
N ALA A 65 -25.52 -9.97 -14.13
CA ALA A 65 -26.41 -10.79 -13.31
C ALA A 65 -25.81 -11.14 -11.94
N GLU A 66 -24.51 -11.39 -11.88
CA GLU A 66 -23.78 -11.67 -10.64
C GLU A 66 -23.75 -10.47 -9.71
N PHE A 67 -23.36 -9.29 -10.21
CA PHE A 67 -23.36 -8.05 -9.42
C PHE A 67 -24.78 -7.63 -9.01
N ALA A 68 -25.78 -7.82 -9.88
CA ALA A 68 -27.17 -7.58 -9.54
C ALA A 68 -27.66 -8.47 -8.40
N SER A 69 -27.15 -9.71 -8.27
CA SER A 69 -27.53 -10.62 -7.19
C SER A 69 -27.09 -10.14 -5.80
N ILE A 70 -26.06 -9.29 -5.73
CA ILE A 70 -25.57 -8.64 -4.51
C ILE A 70 -25.99 -7.17 -4.39
N GLY A 71 -26.89 -6.72 -5.27
CA GLY A 71 -27.48 -5.38 -5.21
C GLY A 71 -26.62 -4.26 -5.80
N ILE A 72 -25.63 -4.60 -6.64
CA ILE A 72 -24.78 -3.62 -7.33
C ILE A 72 -25.25 -3.52 -8.79
N PRO A 73 -25.83 -2.38 -9.22
CA PRO A 73 -26.16 -2.17 -10.63
C PRO A 73 -24.91 -1.92 -11.45
N ILE A 74 -24.86 -2.48 -12.66
CA ILE A 74 -23.80 -2.26 -13.64
C ILE A 74 -24.49 -1.73 -14.91
N GLU A 75 -24.27 -0.46 -15.23
CA GLU A 75 -24.79 0.20 -16.44
C GLU A 75 -23.72 0.37 -17.51
N CYS A 76 -22.46 0.51 -17.09
CA CYS A 76 -21.33 0.86 -17.95
C CYS A 76 -19.99 0.34 -17.37
N GLY A 77 -18.93 0.34 -18.20
CA GLY A 77 -17.53 0.20 -17.73
C GLY A 77 -16.86 -1.13 -18.11
N SER A 78 -15.57 -1.25 -17.81
CA SER A 78 -14.78 -2.46 -18.07
C SER A 78 -14.69 -3.33 -16.82
N LEU A 79 -15.12 -4.58 -16.91
CA LEU A 79 -15.16 -5.54 -15.80
C LEU A 79 -14.20 -6.72 -16.06
N PRO A 80 -13.57 -7.29 -15.02
CA PRO A 80 -12.74 -8.49 -15.17
C PRO A 80 -13.57 -9.68 -15.65
N ASP A 81 -13.09 -10.43 -16.65
CA ASP A 81 -13.80 -11.57 -17.23
C ASP A 81 -13.59 -12.90 -16.46
N SER A 82 -12.94 -12.83 -15.29
CA SER A 82 -12.51 -13.98 -14.48
C SER A 82 -11.42 -14.89 -15.10
N CYS A 83 -10.82 -14.47 -16.21
CA CYS A 83 -9.77 -15.18 -16.95
C CYS A 83 -8.58 -14.28 -17.32
N ASP A 84 -8.21 -13.36 -16.41
CA ASP A 84 -7.18 -12.32 -16.60
C ASP A 84 -7.44 -11.32 -17.75
N GLY A 85 -8.61 -11.37 -18.37
CA GLY A 85 -9.08 -10.40 -19.35
C GLY A 85 -10.09 -9.42 -18.77
N ALA A 86 -10.58 -8.53 -19.63
CA ALA A 86 -11.62 -7.58 -19.30
C ALA A 86 -12.68 -7.51 -20.40
N VAL A 87 -13.93 -7.36 -20.01
CA VAL A 87 -15.08 -7.22 -20.91
C VAL A 87 -15.71 -5.84 -20.71
N GLN A 88 -16.03 -5.17 -21.82
CA GLN A 88 -16.73 -3.89 -21.80
C GLN A 88 -18.24 -4.15 -21.62
N CYS A 89 -18.80 -3.58 -20.57
CA CYS A 89 -20.20 -3.74 -20.19
C CYS A 89 -20.96 -2.45 -20.33
N GLY A 90 -21.90 -2.38 -21.26
CA GLY A 90 -22.75 -1.21 -21.47
C GLY A 90 -22.00 0.04 -21.97
N ASP A 91 -22.79 1.06 -22.31
CA ASP A 91 -22.32 2.37 -22.74
C ASP A 91 -23.22 3.44 -22.13
N CYS A 92 -22.62 4.58 -21.76
CA CYS A 92 -23.38 5.68 -21.22
C CYS A 92 -24.11 6.49 -22.30
N PRO A 93 -25.32 7.01 -22.01
CA PRO A 93 -26.01 7.96 -22.88
C PRO A 93 -25.12 9.17 -23.24
N PRO A 94 -25.33 9.81 -24.39
CA PRO A 94 -24.60 11.02 -24.76
C PRO A 94 -24.68 12.09 -23.67
N GLY A 95 -23.52 12.65 -23.28
CA GLY A 95 -23.41 13.66 -22.23
C GLY A 95 -23.31 13.09 -20.80
N THR A 96 -23.12 11.78 -20.66
CA THR A 96 -22.83 11.12 -19.39
C THR A 96 -21.56 10.28 -19.49
N GLU A 97 -20.89 10.08 -18.36
CA GLU A 97 -19.64 9.35 -18.23
C GLU A 97 -19.81 8.22 -17.21
N CYS A 98 -19.12 7.12 -17.44
CA CYS A 98 -19.18 5.95 -16.58
C CYS A 98 -18.34 6.14 -15.33
N GLY A 99 -18.88 5.83 -14.15
CA GLY A 99 -18.17 6.04 -12.89
C GLY A 99 -18.28 7.48 -12.36
N ALA A 100 -19.05 8.34 -13.04
CA ALA A 100 -19.18 9.73 -12.65
C ALA A 100 -19.74 9.86 -11.21
N ASN A 101 -19.37 10.94 -10.52
CA ASN A 101 -19.78 11.21 -9.13
C ASN A 101 -19.29 10.18 -8.09
N GLY A 102 -18.27 9.38 -8.43
CA GLY A 102 -17.69 8.35 -7.56
C GLY A 102 -18.53 7.07 -7.47
N GLN A 103 -19.53 6.89 -8.35
CA GLN A 103 -20.36 5.69 -8.40
C GLN A 103 -19.89 4.78 -9.53
N ASN A 104 -19.01 3.84 -9.18
CA ASN A 104 -18.46 2.88 -10.14
C ASN A 104 -19.58 2.15 -10.90
N PHE A 105 -19.39 2.00 -12.21
CA PHE A 105 -20.28 1.27 -13.13
C PHE A 105 -21.67 1.88 -13.36
N GLU A 106 -21.94 3.08 -12.84
CA GLU A 106 -23.14 3.84 -13.14
C GLU A 106 -22.84 5.03 -14.06
N CYS A 107 -23.79 5.37 -14.93
CA CYS A 107 -23.67 6.53 -15.80
C CYS A 107 -24.10 7.80 -15.07
N GLY A 108 -23.22 8.80 -15.01
CA GLY A 108 -23.53 10.10 -14.41
C GLY A 108 -23.04 11.27 -15.24
N CYS A 109 -23.34 12.48 -14.78
CA CYS A 109 -22.82 13.71 -15.42
C CYS A 109 -21.39 13.99 -14.97
N ALA A 110 -20.57 14.51 -15.89
CA ALA A 110 -19.26 15.05 -15.56
C ALA A 110 -19.38 16.19 -14.52
N GLU A 111 -18.36 16.32 -13.67
CA GLU A 111 -18.32 17.35 -12.64
C GLU A 111 -18.13 18.75 -13.24
N ASN A 112 -18.71 19.76 -12.60
CA ASN A 112 -18.51 21.15 -12.98
C ASN A 112 -17.18 21.64 -12.42
N THR A 113 -16.37 22.29 -13.28
CA THR A 113 -15.23 23.09 -12.87
C THR A 113 -15.56 24.56 -13.05
N CYS A 114 -14.77 25.45 -12.45
CA CYS A 114 -14.91 26.88 -12.71
C CYS A 114 -14.80 27.21 -14.20
N ALA A 115 -14.04 26.44 -14.98
CA ALA A 115 -13.92 26.64 -16.42
C ALA A 115 -15.13 26.12 -17.21
N SER A 116 -15.72 24.99 -16.81
CA SER A 116 -16.81 24.36 -17.56
C SER A 116 -18.21 24.87 -17.20
N PHE A 117 -18.40 25.41 -15.99
CA PHE A 117 -19.68 25.90 -15.53
C PHE A 117 -20.10 27.17 -16.29
N GLU A 118 -21.21 27.09 -17.03
CA GLU A 118 -21.80 28.20 -17.81
C GLU A 118 -20.79 28.99 -18.67
N GLY A 119 -19.80 28.28 -19.22
CA GLY A 119 -18.76 28.86 -20.08
C GLY A 119 -17.68 29.64 -19.33
N GLY A 120 -17.45 29.36 -18.04
CA GLY A 120 -16.32 29.85 -17.26
C GLY A 120 -16.70 30.82 -16.14
N ALA A 121 -17.01 30.30 -14.95
CA ALA A 121 -17.12 31.08 -13.72
C ALA A 121 -15.77 31.76 -13.38
N GLN A 122 -15.80 33.08 -13.22
CA GLN A 122 -14.65 33.92 -12.85
C GLN A 122 -14.59 34.20 -11.34
N CYS A 123 -15.70 33.99 -10.64
CA CYS A 123 -15.83 34.30 -9.22
C CYS A 123 -17.02 33.56 -8.60
N GLY A 124 -17.11 33.59 -7.27
CA GLY A 124 -18.23 33.03 -6.52
C GLY A 124 -18.20 31.51 -6.42
N SER A 125 -19.24 30.91 -5.86
CA SER A 125 -19.33 29.46 -5.67
C SER A 125 -20.27 28.83 -6.71
N ILE A 126 -19.89 27.65 -7.22
CA ILE A 126 -20.68 26.87 -8.18
C ILE A 126 -20.86 25.43 -7.65
N PRO A 127 -21.93 24.72 -8.01
CA PRO A 127 -22.13 23.33 -7.59
C PRO A 127 -21.16 22.39 -8.31
N ILE A 128 -20.48 21.50 -7.58
CA ILE A 128 -19.53 20.51 -8.15
C ILE A 128 -20.26 19.51 -9.06
N ARG A 129 -21.54 19.23 -8.81
CA ARG A 129 -22.30 18.17 -9.48
C ARG A 129 -23.45 18.77 -10.29
N CYS A 130 -23.77 18.18 -11.46
CA CYS A 130 -24.91 18.66 -12.23
C CYS A 130 -26.25 18.26 -11.58
N GLY A 131 -27.25 19.15 -11.62
CA GLY A 131 -28.63 18.85 -11.23
C GLY A 131 -29.02 19.10 -9.76
N GLY A 132 -28.10 19.58 -8.89
CA GLY A 132 -28.42 19.81 -7.49
C GLY A 132 -29.05 21.16 -7.19
N ALA A 133 -30.37 21.25 -7.29
CA ALA A 133 -31.13 22.23 -6.51
C ALA A 133 -31.31 21.69 -5.07
N GLY A 134 -30.26 21.78 -4.24
CA GLY A 134 -30.37 21.45 -2.82
C GLY A 134 -29.09 20.94 -2.17
N GLY A 135 -28.32 21.84 -1.57
CA GLY A 135 -27.36 21.51 -0.51
C GLY A 135 -26.06 20.81 -0.90
N GLN A 136 -25.61 20.94 -2.15
CA GLN A 136 -24.38 20.29 -2.62
C GLN A 136 -23.10 21.02 -2.20
N GLU A 137 -22.03 20.25 -2.12
CA GLU A 137 -20.63 20.71 -2.11
C GLU A 137 -20.41 21.67 -3.29
N THR A 138 -19.85 22.83 -2.98
CA THR A 138 -19.57 23.89 -3.95
C THR A 138 -18.09 24.12 -4.09
N ILE A 139 -17.62 24.33 -5.32
CA ILE A 139 -16.26 24.83 -5.58
C ILE A 139 -16.29 26.36 -5.63
N SER A 140 -15.30 27.00 -5.00
CA SER A 140 -15.14 28.46 -5.04
C SER A 140 -14.22 28.85 -6.20
N CYS A 141 -14.72 29.67 -7.12
CA CYS A 141 -14.00 30.18 -8.29
C CYS A 141 -13.27 31.49 -8.03
N GLY A 142 -13.05 31.83 -6.76
CA GLY A 142 -12.33 33.03 -6.33
C GLY A 142 -13.20 34.29 -6.24
N ASP A 143 -12.52 35.40 -5.97
CA ASP A 143 -13.11 36.74 -5.86
C ASP A 143 -12.64 37.62 -7.02
N CYS A 144 -13.42 38.67 -7.30
CA CYS A 144 -13.06 39.65 -8.33
C CYS A 144 -11.94 40.59 -7.85
N PHE A 145 -10.99 40.89 -8.75
CA PHE A 145 -9.91 41.83 -8.47
C PHE A 145 -10.39 43.29 -8.53
N GLY A 146 -9.86 44.13 -7.63
CA GLY A 146 -10.14 45.57 -7.62
C GLY A 146 -11.59 45.90 -7.26
N ASP A 147 -12.18 46.85 -7.98
CA ASP A 147 -13.55 47.34 -7.73
C ASP A 147 -14.63 46.53 -8.49
N TYR A 148 -14.27 45.38 -9.08
CA TYR A 148 -15.21 44.49 -9.76
C TYR A 148 -16.07 43.73 -8.74
N VAL A 149 -17.34 43.53 -9.07
CA VAL A 149 -18.29 42.76 -8.25
C VAL A 149 -18.66 41.46 -8.94
N CYS A 150 -18.79 40.40 -8.15
CA CYS A 150 -19.21 39.10 -8.67
C CYS A 150 -20.73 39.08 -8.85
N VAL A 151 -21.18 38.96 -10.11
CA VAL A 151 -22.60 38.83 -10.47
C VAL A 151 -22.72 37.65 -11.44
N ASP A 152 -23.58 36.68 -11.11
CA ASP A 152 -23.78 35.46 -11.89
C ASP A 152 -22.46 34.78 -12.28
N ASN A 153 -21.57 34.63 -11.29
CA ASN A 153 -20.23 34.06 -11.43
C ASN A 153 -19.32 34.77 -12.46
N ARG A 154 -19.60 36.05 -12.77
CA ARG A 154 -18.77 36.91 -13.63
C ARG A 154 -18.33 38.16 -12.88
N CYS A 155 -17.10 38.60 -13.12
CA CYS A 155 -16.60 39.84 -12.57
C CYS A 155 -17.04 41.00 -13.45
N VAL A 156 -17.98 41.80 -12.94
CA VAL A 156 -18.55 42.94 -13.66
C VAL A 156 -18.28 44.24 -12.92
N CYS A 157 -18.19 45.34 -13.66
CA CYS A 157 -18.09 46.66 -13.07
C CYS A 157 -19.44 47.03 -12.42
N PRO A 158 -19.47 47.52 -11.17
CA PRO A 158 -20.71 47.92 -10.52
C PRO A 158 -21.39 49.05 -11.31
N SER A 159 -22.72 48.95 -11.44
CA SER A 159 -23.50 49.89 -12.24
C SER A 159 -23.36 51.33 -11.73
N GLY A 160 -22.82 52.21 -12.56
CA GLY A 160 -22.62 53.64 -12.25
C GLY A 160 -21.18 54.06 -11.97
N ALA A 161 -20.21 53.15 -12.01
CA ALA A 161 -18.80 53.52 -11.96
C ALA A 161 -18.39 54.21 -13.28
N THR A 162 -17.76 55.38 -13.17
CA THR A 162 -17.19 56.13 -14.29
C THR A 162 -15.69 55.86 -14.40
N CYS A 163 -15.16 55.90 -15.62
CA CYS A 163 -13.79 55.53 -16.01
C CYS A 163 -12.64 56.13 -15.18
N ASP A 164 -12.90 57.15 -14.36
CA ASP A 164 -11.89 57.84 -13.54
C ASP A 164 -11.62 57.19 -12.18
N SER A 165 -12.44 56.24 -11.71
CA SER A 165 -12.25 55.60 -10.39
C SER A 165 -11.71 54.16 -10.44
N GLY A 166 -11.14 53.72 -11.56
CA GLY A 166 -10.46 52.42 -11.65
C GLY A 166 -11.26 51.32 -12.35
N CYS A 167 -11.43 51.47 -13.67
CA CYS A 167 -11.52 50.35 -14.60
C CYS A 167 -10.59 50.67 -15.78
N PRO A 168 -9.28 50.40 -15.66
CA PRO A 168 -8.35 50.73 -16.74
C PRO A 168 -8.50 49.74 -17.89
N ASP A 169 -8.98 50.21 -19.03
CA ASP A 169 -8.65 49.65 -20.34
C ASP A 169 -7.15 49.96 -20.62
N GLY A 170 -6.23 49.06 -20.25
CA GLY A 170 -4.82 49.18 -20.65
C GLY A 170 -3.83 48.42 -19.78
N GLU A 171 -3.16 47.43 -20.37
CA GLU A 171 -2.12 46.60 -19.75
C GLU A 171 -0.87 47.42 -19.34
N PRO A 172 -0.29 47.19 -18.14
CA PRO A 172 1.05 47.66 -17.79
C PRO A 172 2.14 46.69 -18.30
N ILE A 173 3.21 47.22 -18.89
CA ILE A 173 4.39 46.44 -19.37
C ILE A 173 5.58 46.64 -18.41
N TYR A 174 6.15 45.54 -17.90
CA TYR A 174 7.48 45.47 -17.24
C TYR A 174 8.32 44.30 -17.81
N PRO A 175 9.67 44.33 -17.72
CA PRO A 175 10.54 43.47 -18.51
C PRO A 175 11.02 42.22 -17.75
N CYS A 176 10.68 41.03 -18.25
CA CYS A 176 11.27 39.77 -17.81
C CYS A 176 12.14 39.17 -18.93
N THR A 177 13.45 39.05 -18.69
CA THR A 177 14.37 38.35 -19.58
C THR A 177 14.45 36.86 -19.20
N LYS A 178 14.03 36.01 -20.14
CA LYS A 178 14.46 34.63 -20.42
C LYS A 178 13.86 33.46 -19.59
N ASN A 179 12.92 32.76 -20.24
CA ASN A 179 12.57 31.32 -20.19
C ASN A 179 11.99 30.68 -18.91
N GLU A 180 10.68 30.83 -18.64
CA GLU A 180 9.89 29.92 -17.76
C GLU A 180 8.41 29.87 -18.22
N CYS A 181 7.75 28.71 -18.13
CA CYS A 181 6.39 28.43 -18.65
C CYS A 181 5.29 28.68 -17.60
N SER A 182 4.11 29.16 -18.01
CA SER A 182 2.95 29.49 -17.15
C SER A 182 1.65 28.89 -17.76
N PRO A 183 0.63 28.50 -16.96
CA PRO A 183 -0.59 27.83 -17.45
C PRO A 183 -1.47 28.74 -18.35
N PRO A 184 -2.36 28.17 -19.19
CA PRO A 184 -3.31 28.94 -19.99
C PRO A 184 -4.36 29.56 -19.08
N GLY A 185 -4.11 30.81 -18.66
CA GLY A 185 -4.99 31.56 -17.78
C GLY A 185 -4.29 32.46 -16.78
N GLY A 186 -3.00 32.23 -16.47
CA GLY A 186 -2.17 33.07 -15.60
C GLY A 186 -2.76 33.36 -14.22
N LEU A 187 -2.21 32.77 -13.15
CA LEU A 187 -2.48 33.22 -11.77
C LEU A 187 -1.43 34.26 -11.33
N PRO A 188 -1.75 35.14 -10.36
CA PRO A 188 -1.06 36.40 -10.16
C PRO A 188 0.21 36.24 -9.33
N ASP A 189 1.32 35.93 -9.98
CA ASP A 189 2.68 36.15 -9.47
C ASP A 189 3.28 37.42 -10.09
N GLY A 190 2.55 38.53 -10.01
CA GLY A 190 3.11 39.88 -10.14
C GLY A 190 3.76 40.26 -11.49
N CYS A 191 3.66 39.44 -12.54
CA CYS A 191 4.29 39.74 -13.85
C CYS A 191 3.25 39.66 -14.98
N GLY A 192 2.62 40.80 -15.26
CA GLY A 192 1.79 40.97 -16.45
C GLY A 192 2.63 40.95 -17.73
N GLY A 193 2.38 39.95 -18.58
CA GLY A 193 2.94 39.87 -19.92
C GLY A 193 2.65 38.52 -20.56
N VAL A 194 1.66 38.49 -21.47
CA VAL A 194 1.36 37.31 -22.28
C VAL A 194 2.48 37.12 -23.31
N SER A 195 3.55 36.40 -22.95
CA SER A 195 4.34 35.70 -23.96
C SER A 195 3.64 34.39 -24.26
N HIS A 196 3.04 34.29 -25.45
CA HIS A 196 2.53 33.03 -25.97
C HIS A 196 3.68 32.02 -26.12
N CYS A 197 3.91 31.25 -25.07
CA CYS A 197 4.36 29.87 -25.23
C CYS A 197 3.16 29.08 -25.80
N PRO A 198 3.39 28.07 -26.64
CA PRO A 198 2.34 27.13 -26.96
C PRO A 198 1.80 26.59 -25.62
N PRO A 199 0.47 26.55 -25.40
CA PRO A 199 -0.08 25.80 -24.27
C PRO A 199 0.38 24.35 -24.38
N CYS A 200 0.44 23.66 -23.24
CA CYS A 200 0.61 22.22 -23.23
C CYS A 200 -0.35 21.59 -24.26
N ALA A 201 0.14 20.61 -25.02
CA ALA A 201 -0.62 20.08 -26.13
C ALA A 201 -1.87 19.36 -25.61
N ASN A 202 -2.92 19.27 -26.43
CA ASN A 202 -4.24 18.72 -26.08
C ASN A 202 -4.22 17.58 -25.04
N GLY A 203 -4.81 17.87 -23.88
CA GLY A 203 -4.92 16.94 -22.76
C GLY A 203 -3.63 16.84 -21.96
N GLU A 204 -2.97 17.97 -21.69
CA GLU A 204 -1.84 18.10 -20.76
C GLU A 204 -2.11 19.24 -19.77
N GLU A 205 -1.93 18.96 -18.48
CA GLU A 205 -2.05 19.86 -17.34
C GLU A 205 -0.67 20.38 -16.91
N CYS A 206 -0.61 21.65 -16.46
CA CYS A 206 0.61 22.26 -15.94
C CYS A 206 0.73 22.02 -14.42
N VAL A 207 1.78 21.32 -13.97
CA VAL A 207 2.00 21.06 -12.55
C VAL A 207 3.34 21.64 -12.08
N LEU A 208 3.39 22.20 -10.86
CA LEU A 208 4.60 22.76 -10.25
C LEU A 208 5.45 21.64 -9.64
N THR A 209 6.68 21.49 -10.10
CA THR A 209 7.63 20.47 -9.59
C THR A 209 8.38 20.96 -8.35
N ASN A 210 9.04 20.03 -7.65
CA ASN A 210 9.87 20.29 -6.46
C ASN A 210 11.09 21.19 -6.73
N GLU A 211 11.49 21.34 -8.00
CA GLU A 211 12.53 22.28 -8.44
C GLU A 211 11.98 23.69 -8.74
N LEU A 212 10.71 23.96 -8.38
CA LEU A 212 9.97 25.20 -8.67
C LEU A 212 9.83 25.48 -10.17
N ARG A 213 9.77 24.42 -10.98
CA ARG A 213 9.59 24.48 -12.44
C ARG A 213 8.24 23.91 -12.83
N TYR A 214 7.48 24.60 -13.69
CA TYR A 214 6.25 24.08 -14.28
C TYR A 214 6.55 23.18 -15.49
N ASP A 215 6.01 21.97 -15.51
CA ASP A 215 6.06 21.03 -16.64
C ASP A 215 4.65 20.64 -17.09
N CYS A 216 4.51 20.36 -18.39
CA CYS A 216 3.27 19.87 -19.01
C CYS A 216 3.18 18.36 -18.83
N ILE A 217 2.11 17.88 -18.21
CA ILE A 217 1.87 16.47 -17.94
C ILE A 217 0.52 16.09 -18.54
N GLY A 218 0.43 15.04 -19.37
CA GLY A 218 -0.82 14.63 -20.00
C GLY A 218 -1.93 14.28 -18.99
N ASP A 219 -3.19 14.68 -19.22
CA ASP A 219 -4.41 14.23 -18.52
C ASP A 219 -4.50 12.70 -18.48
N CYS A 220 -3.81 12.01 -19.41
CA CYS A 220 -3.70 10.56 -19.47
C CYS A 220 -2.33 10.03 -19.05
N THR A 221 -1.68 10.67 -18.08
CA THR A 221 -0.45 10.23 -17.44
C THR A 221 -0.70 9.79 -16.00
N CYS A 222 0.24 9.04 -15.46
CA CYS A 222 0.13 8.53 -14.10
C CYS A 222 0.19 9.66 -13.08
N GLU A 223 1.09 10.61 -13.32
CA GLU A 223 1.28 11.76 -12.44
C GLU A 223 0.05 12.67 -12.39
N ALA A 224 -0.65 12.89 -13.51
CA ALA A 224 -1.87 13.70 -13.55
C ALA A 224 -3.05 13.04 -12.80
N GLU A 225 -3.15 11.70 -12.85
CA GLU A 225 -4.18 10.93 -12.12
C GLU A 225 -3.81 10.66 -10.65
N GLY A 226 -2.70 11.23 -10.17
CA GLY A 226 -2.20 10.98 -8.81
C GLY A 226 -1.75 9.53 -8.57
N VAL A 227 -1.41 8.81 -9.64
CA VAL A 227 -0.87 7.45 -9.61
C VAL A 227 0.66 7.52 -9.71
N GLU A 228 1.33 7.13 -8.64
CA GLU A 228 2.78 7.20 -8.49
C GLU A 228 3.49 5.92 -8.91
N CYS A 229 2.79 4.79 -9.10
CA CYS A 229 3.43 3.51 -9.40
C CYS A 229 2.43 2.44 -9.87
N GLY A 230 2.96 1.30 -10.32
CA GLY A 230 2.15 0.12 -10.65
C GLY A 230 1.47 0.23 -12.01
N THR A 231 0.36 -0.47 -12.18
CA THR A 231 -0.48 -0.39 -13.37
C THR A 231 -1.83 0.19 -12.99
N ALA A 232 -2.25 1.24 -13.69
CA ALA A 232 -3.55 1.86 -13.49
C ALA A 232 -4.28 2.02 -14.83
N THR A 233 -5.60 1.95 -14.77
CA THR A 233 -6.46 2.25 -15.92
C THR A 233 -6.61 3.76 -16.00
N ILE A 234 -5.80 4.38 -16.86
CA ILE A 234 -5.78 5.83 -17.06
C ILE A 234 -6.43 6.13 -18.41
N CYS A 235 -7.44 7.00 -18.41
CA CYS A 235 -8.26 7.30 -19.59
C CYS A 235 -8.79 6.04 -20.30
N GLY A 236 -9.24 5.04 -19.52
CA GLY A 236 -9.76 3.77 -20.07
C GLY A 236 -8.70 2.85 -20.68
N SER A 237 -7.41 3.10 -20.44
CA SER A 237 -6.30 2.25 -20.91
C SER A 237 -5.38 1.83 -19.78
N ASN A 238 -5.01 0.55 -19.73
CA ASN A 238 -4.00 0.08 -18.78
C ASN A 238 -2.65 0.72 -19.11
N LYS A 239 -2.15 1.54 -18.20
CA LYS A 239 -0.83 2.17 -18.29
C LYS A 239 0.06 1.72 -17.14
N LEU A 240 1.32 1.49 -17.47
CA LEU A 240 2.37 1.22 -16.49
C LEU A 240 2.94 2.55 -16.01
N CYS A 241 2.78 2.82 -14.72
CA CYS A 241 3.21 4.02 -14.02
C CYS A 241 4.60 3.87 -13.39
N GLY A 242 5.29 2.77 -13.66
CA GLY A 242 6.63 2.50 -13.15
C GLY A 242 6.62 1.95 -11.72
N THR A 243 7.77 2.08 -11.05
CA THR A 243 7.96 1.66 -9.66
C THR A 243 8.28 2.88 -8.80
N CYS A 244 8.05 2.80 -7.49
CA CYS A 244 8.39 3.89 -6.57
C CYS A 244 9.85 4.32 -6.69
N ALA A 245 10.78 3.36 -6.75
CA ALA A 245 12.19 3.64 -6.98
C ALA A 245 12.45 4.33 -8.34
N GLY A 246 11.71 3.93 -9.39
CA GLY A 246 11.79 4.57 -10.71
C GLY A 246 11.31 6.02 -10.73
N ASN A 247 10.40 6.36 -9.82
CA ASN A 247 9.79 7.69 -9.70
C ASN A 247 10.40 8.52 -8.57
N GLY A 248 11.61 8.16 -8.12
CA GLY A 248 12.42 8.98 -7.21
C GLY A 248 12.16 8.75 -5.73
N PHE A 249 11.31 7.81 -5.35
CA PHE A 249 11.15 7.44 -3.94
C PHE A 249 12.36 6.64 -3.43
N PRO A 250 12.81 6.89 -2.19
CA PRO A 250 13.86 6.11 -1.55
C PRO A 250 13.51 4.61 -1.45
N ALA A 251 14.52 3.77 -1.20
CA ALA A 251 14.30 2.36 -0.90
C ALA A 251 13.42 2.22 0.36
N GLY A 252 12.40 1.36 0.31
CA GLY A 252 11.43 1.14 1.39
C GLY A 252 9.99 1.32 0.93
N TYR A 253 9.76 2.32 0.08
CA TYR A 253 8.44 2.55 -0.50
C TYR A 253 8.02 1.40 -1.43
N ARG A 254 6.78 0.96 -1.29
CA ARG A 254 6.16 -0.01 -2.19
C ARG A 254 4.91 0.58 -2.84
N CYS A 255 4.51 -0.04 -3.93
CA CYS A 255 3.31 0.36 -4.62
C CYS A 255 2.07 -0.28 -4.00
N GLU A 256 1.13 0.54 -3.52
CA GLU A 256 -0.15 0.12 -2.99
C GLU A 256 -1.26 1.00 -3.55
N ALA A 257 -2.23 0.38 -4.22
CA ALA A 257 -3.34 1.08 -4.87
C ALA A 257 -2.90 2.27 -5.77
N GLY A 258 -1.75 2.13 -6.44
CA GLY A 258 -1.21 3.16 -7.31
C GLY A 258 -0.44 4.27 -6.60
N ARG A 259 -0.25 4.20 -5.27
CA ARG A 259 0.54 5.15 -4.48
C ARG A 259 1.79 4.49 -3.91
N CYS A 260 2.84 5.28 -3.75
CA CYS A 260 4.05 4.86 -3.07
C CYS A 260 3.87 5.06 -1.58
N VAL A 261 3.51 3.99 -0.89
CA VAL A 261 3.32 3.98 0.57
C VAL A 261 4.55 3.43 1.26
N CYS A 262 4.83 3.96 2.45
CA CYS A 262 5.85 3.39 3.33
C CYS A 262 5.25 2.30 4.20
N GLU A 263 4.24 2.65 5.02
CA GLU A 263 3.48 1.79 5.94
C GLU A 263 3.33 0.38 5.39
N ASP A 264 3.77 -0.66 6.09
CA ASP A 264 3.69 -2.05 5.63
C ASP A 264 2.33 -2.73 5.88
N GLN A 265 2.21 -3.99 5.46
CA GLN A 265 0.96 -4.75 5.59
C GLN A 265 0.60 -5.08 7.05
N PHE A 266 1.53 -4.86 7.99
CA PHE A 266 1.36 -5.09 9.41
C PHE A 266 0.81 -3.87 10.15
N GLU A 267 0.75 -2.71 9.48
CA GLU A 267 0.26 -1.48 10.08
C GLU A 267 -1.27 -1.47 10.25
N PRO A 268 -1.79 -0.82 11.32
CA PRO A 268 -1.03 -0.15 12.38
C PRO A 268 -0.43 -1.15 13.39
N ASN A 269 0.85 -1.06 13.73
CA ASN A 269 1.49 -1.89 14.77
C ASN A 269 2.41 -1.13 15.73
N ASP A 270 2.20 0.17 15.89
CA ASP A 270 2.94 1.09 16.76
C ASP A 270 2.83 0.85 18.29
N SER A 271 1.95 -0.05 18.75
CA SER A 271 1.66 -0.21 20.18
C SER A 271 1.29 -1.64 20.58
N PHE A 272 1.28 -1.92 21.89
CA PHE A 272 0.83 -3.21 22.41
C PHE A 272 -0.67 -3.48 22.26
N ASP A 273 -1.48 -2.47 21.97
CA ASP A 273 -2.89 -2.69 21.65
C ASP A 273 -3.12 -2.92 20.15
N THR A 274 -2.12 -2.60 19.33
CA THR A 274 -2.17 -2.68 17.87
C THR A 274 -1.14 -3.64 17.27
N PHE A 275 -0.43 -4.43 18.08
CA PHE A 275 0.59 -5.34 17.55
C PHE A 275 0.05 -6.24 16.42
N SER A 276 0.94 -6.58 15.49
CA SER A 276 0.63 -7.49 14.41
C SER A 276 0.88 -8.94 14.82
N LEU A 277 -0.16 -9.77 14.81
CA LEU A 277 -0.01 -11.21 15.04
C LEU A 277 0.56 -11.87 13.78
N VAL A 278 1.86 -12.18 13.79
CA VAL A 278 2.57 -12.72 12.62
C VAL A 278 2.56 -14.25 12.57
N CYS A 279 2.30 -14.90 13.71
CA CYS A 279 2.22 -16.34 13.78
C CYS A 279 1.32 -16.81 14.92
N GLY A 280 0.44 -17.78 14.65
CA GLY A 280 -0.52 -18.29 15.62
C GLY A 280 -1.85 -18.70 15.01
N ASP A 281 -2.82 -18.95 15.87
CA ASP A 281 -4.20 -19.27 15.46
C ASP A 281 -4.76 -18.14 14.57
N GLY A 282 -5.23 -18.50 13.37
CA GLY A 282 -5.84 -17.56 12.43
C GLY A 282 -4.91 -16.92 11.41
N VAL A 283 -3.57 -17.06 11.53
CA VAL A 283 -2.61 -16.35 10.66
C VAL A 283 -2.04 -17.21 9.51
N GLY A 284 -2.55 -18.43 9.30
CA GLY A 284 -2.05 -19.35 8.27
C GLY A 284 -0.63 -19.90 8.51
N PHE A 285 0.19 -19.25 9.34
CA PHE A 285 1.50 -19.69 9.80
C PHE A 285 1.44 -20.28 11.21
N ASN A 286 2.08 -21.44 11.38
CA ASN A 286 2.07 -22.20 12.64
C ASN A 286 3.48 -22.29 13.23
N CYS A 287 3.69 -21.66 14.38
CA CYS A 287 4.91 -21.69 15.20
C CYS A 287 4.70 -22.54 16.47
N ASN A 288 3.71 -23.44 16.46
CA ASN A 288 3.51 -24.44 17.50
C ASN A 288 4.47 -25.63 17.33
N GLN A 289 5.76 -25.35 17.23
CA GLN A 289 6.85 -26.33 17.23
C GLN A 289 7.93 -25.89 18.22
N GLU A 290 8.77 -26.81 18.69
CA GLU A 290 9.86 -26.44 19.62
C GLU A 290 10.96 -25.61 18.97
N VAL A 291 11.16 -25.82 17.66
CA VAL A 291 12.14 -25.11 16.82
C VAL A 291 11.43 -24.64 15.57
N TRP A 292 11.65 -23.37 15.24
CA TRP A 292 11.04 -22.69 14.12
C TRP A 292 11.88 -21.46 13.79
N SER A 293 11.73 -20.97 12.57
CA SER A 293 12.29 -19.70 12.12
C SER A 293 11.27 -19.07 11.20
N MET A 294 11.08 -17.77 11.37
CA MET A 294 10.25 -16.96 10.49
C MET A 294 11.03 -15.73 10.09
N GLU A 295 10.87 -15.34 8.84
CA GLU A 295 11.43 -14.11 8.30
C GLU A 295 10.33 -13.38 7.57
N PHE A 296 10.16 -12.09 7.86
CA PHE A 296 9.23 -11.23 7.15
C PHE A 296 9.82 -9.84 6.92
N PRO A 297 9.52 -9.21 5.78
CA PRO A 297 9.91 -7.82 5.50
C PRO A 297 8.93 -6.85 6.17
N ALA A 298 9.45 -5.71 6.62
CA ALA A 298 8.70 -4.63 7.24
C ALA A 298 9.39 -3.27 7.00
N THR A 299 8.77 -2.16 7.42
CA THR A 299 9.28 -0.80 7.21
C THR A 299 9.05 0.09 8.40
N LEU A 300 10.09 0.83 8.83
CA LEU A 300 9.93 1.93 9.76
C LEU A 300 9.70 3.24 8.98
N HIS A 301 8.58 3.91 9.23
CA HIS A 301 8.11 5.11 8.53
C HIS A 301 8.37 6.42 9.31
N SER A 302 8.82 6.37 10.57
CA SER A 302 9.26 7.56 11.31
C SER A 302 10.27 7.23 12.42
N SER A 303 10.93 8.25 12.99
CA SER A 303 11.83 8.02 14.14
C SER A 303 11.10 7.61 15.43
N ASN A 304 9.78 7.77 15.48
CA ASN A 304 8.94 7.39 16.62
C ASN A 304 8.12 6.13 16.35
N ASP A 305 8.28 5.57 15.16
CA ASP A 305 7.62 4.33 14.76
C ASP A 305 8.33 3.16 15.46
N VAL A 306 7.52 2.35 16.13
CA VAL A 306 7.96 1.12 16.78
C VAL A 306 7.00 0.01 16.40
N ASP A 307 7.46 -0.86 15.52
CA ASP A 307 6.73 -2.01 15.06
C ASP A 307 6.67 -3.11 16.11
N TYR A 308 5.48 -3.41 16.65
CA TYR A 308 5.25 -4.52 17.56
C TYR A 308 4.63 -5.73 16.88
N TYR A 309 5.23 -6.89 17.09
CA TYR A 309 4.79 -8.19 16.58
C TYR A 309 4.52 -9.16 17.71
N ALA A 310 3.46 -9.96 17.56
CA ALA A 310 3.15 -11.06 18.45
C ALA A 310 3.28 -12.41 17.74
N LEU A 311 3.88 -13.38 18.43
CA LEU A 311 3.93 -14.77 18.00
C LEU A 311 3.33 -15.66 19.10
N ARG A 312 2.42 -16.53 18.71
CA ARG A 312 1.86 -17.59 19.57
C ARG A 312 2.64 -18.87 19.37
N VAL A 313 3.52 -19.17 20.33
CA VAL A 313 4.51 -20.24 20.22
C VAL A 313 4.27 -21.31 21.27
N LEU A 314 4.67 -22.55 21.02
CA LEU A 314 4.67 -23.57 22.07
C LEU A 314 5.64 -23.19 23.19
N HIS A 315 5.20 -23.39 24.44
CA HIS A 315 6.06 -23.27 25.60
C HIS A 315 7.15 -24.34 25.57
N SER A 316 8.41 -23.89 25.53
CA SER A 316 9.59 -24.74 25.60
C SER A 316 10.71 -23.98 26.29
N SER A 317 11.72 -24.69 26.80
CA SER A 317 12.90 -24.11 27.45
C SER A 317 13.97 -23.64 26.46
N THR A 318 13.70 -23.67 25.15
CA THR A 318 14.66 -23.21 24.14
C THR A 318 14.77 -21.68 24.09
N PRO A 319 15.97 -21.12 23.89
CA PRO A 319 16.17 -19.70 23.62
C PRO A 319 15.46 -19.27 22.34
N ILE A 320 15.03 -18.01 22.33
CA ILE A 320 14.49 -17.33 21.16
C ILE A 320 15.39 -16.16 20.82
N ILE A 321 15.66 -15.99 19.53
CA ILE A 321 16.50 -14.92 18.99
C ILE A 321 15.68 -14.17 17.96
N ALA A 322 15.71 -12.84 18.04
CA ALA A 322 15.19 -11.94 17.01
C ALA A 322 16.38 -11.19 16.39
N GLN A 323 16.41 -11.12 15.08
CA GLN A 323 17.46 -10.47 14.30
C GLN A 323 16.85 -9.59 13.21
N VAL A 324 17.33 -8.36 13.10
CA VAL A 324 17.01 -7.44 12.01
C VAL A 324 18.14 -7.44 10.99
N SER A 325 17.78 -7.49 9.71
CA SER A 325 18.73 -7.44 8.60
C SER A 325 18.24 -6.51 7.48
N ASN A 326 19.13 -6.20 6.53
CA ASN A 326 18.83 -5.40 5.33
C ASN A 326 18.25 -4.00 5.59
N SER A 327 18.63 -3.38 6.71
CA SER A 327 18.25 -2.01 7.02
C SER A 327 19.45 -1.07 7.02
N LEU A 328 19.18 0.20 6.73
CA LEU A 328 20.19 1.26 6.67
C LEU A 328 20.35 1.99 8.01
N SER A 329 19.41 1.84 8.93
CA SER A 329 19.43 2.47 10.25
C SER A 329 19.95 1.56 11.35
N GLU A 330 20.27 2.19 12.48
CA GLU A 330 20.45 1.50 13.75
C GLU A 330 19.07 1.23 14.38
N HIS A 331 18.90 0.01 14.90
CA HIS A 331 17.65 -0.43 15.51
C HIS A 331 17.77 -0.54 17.02
N VAL A 332 16.62 -0.47 17.66
CA VAL A 332 16.42 -0.97 19.01
C VAL A 332 15.45 -2.12 18.91
N LEU A 333 15.88 -3.28 19.40
CA LEU A 333 15.05 -4.47 19.48
C LEU A 333 14.54 -4.64 20.90
N TYR A 334 13.23 -4.84 21.00
CA TYR A 334 12.53 -5.17 22.25
C TYR A 334 12.06 -6.60 22.14
N MET A 335 12.30 -7.42 23.15
CA MET A 335 11.77 -8.78 23.16
C MET A 335 11.36 -9.20 24.56
N THR A 336 10.15 -9.74 24.69
CA THR A 336 9.68 -10.35 25.94
C THR A 336 8.89 -11.61 25.66
N TYR A 337 8.72 -12.41 26.70
CA TYR A 337 7.98 -13.65 26.65
C TYR A 337 6.97 -13.69 27.78
N LEU A 338 5.71 -13.90 27.41
CA LEU A 338 4.59 -14.07 28.32
C LEU A 338 4.19 -15.53 28.34
N CYS A 339 4.19 -16.09 29.55
CA CYS A 339 3.71 -17.43 29.82
C CYS A 339 2.23 -17.60 29.43
N PRO A 340 1.74 -18.85 29.30
CA PRO A 340 0.33 -19.12 29.00
C PRO A 340 -0.67 -18.49 29.98
N ASP A 341 -0.24 -18.22 31.22
CA ASP A 341 -1.03 -17.53 32.25
C ASP A 341 -0.94 -16.00 32.19
N GLY A 342 -0.21 -15.46 31.20
CA GLY A 342 0.01 -14.04 30.96
C GLY A 342 1.14 -13.42 31.79
N ARG A 343 1.86 -14.18 32.62
CA ARG A 343 2.98 -13.65 33.43
C ARG A 343 4.27 -13.56 32.63
N GLU A 344 5.17 -12.68 33.04
CA GLU A 344 6.53 -12.61 32.47
C GLU A 344 7.24 -13.95 32.66
N GLY A 345 7.68 -14.55 31.56
CA GLY A 345 8.46 -15.79 31.52
C GLY A 345 9.88 -15.61 31.02
N MET A 346 10.39 -14.38 30.98
CA MET A 346 11.78 -14.09 30.59
C MET A 346 12.72 -14.26 31.80
N ILE A 347 13.65 -15.20 31.70
CA ILE A 347 14.67 -15.44 32.74
C ILE A 347 15.96 -14.71 32.48
N ASP A 348 16.41 -14.78 31.23
CA ASP A 348 17.70 -14.24 30.84
C ASP A 348 17.56 -13.47 29.54
N CYS A 349 18.47 -12.51 29.34
CA CYS A 349 18.45 -11.54 28.26
C CYS A 349 19.88 -11.34 27.76
N SER A 350 20.07 -11.37 26.43
CA SER A 350 21.38 -11.14 25.81
C SER A 350 21.90 -9.70 25.92
N ALA A 351 21.09 -8.78 26.44
CA ALA A 351 21.32 -7.34 26.45
C ALA A 351 20.84 -6.69 27.76
N SER A 352 20.51 -5.39 27.74
CA SER A 352 19.92 -4.70 28.88
C SER A 352 18.44 -5.07 29.05
N THR A 353 17.92 -4.95 30.27
CA THR A 353 16.48 -5.09 30.51
C THR A 353 15.86 -3.74 30.83
N ASP A 354 14.69 -3.47 30.28
CA ASP A 354 13.87 -2.29 30.59
C ASP A 354 12.41 -2.68 30.82
N SER A 355 11.59 -1.77 31.36
CA SER A 355 10.17 -2.01 31.60
C SER A 355 9.31 -0.99 30.85
N ILE A 356 8.39 -1.49 30.02
CA ILE A 356 7.42 -0.70 29.27
C ILE A 356 6.04 -1.19 29.69
N ASP A 357 5.19 -0.28 30.19
CA ASP A 357 3.85 -0.61 30.72
C ASP A 357 3.84 -1.77 31.73
N ASP A 358 4.80 -1.74 32.68
CA ASP A 358 5.01 -2.78 33.70
C ASP A 358 5.38 -4.18 33.17
N ILE A 359 5.64 -4.30 31.86
CA ILE A 359 6.16 -5.51 31.23
C ILE A 359 7.67 -5.36 31.03
N LYS A 360 8.44 -6.35 31.46
CA LYS A 360 9.90 -6.33 31.32
C LYS A 360 10.31 -6.88 29.95
N PHE A 361 11.18 -6.14 29.27
CA PHE A 361 11.73 -6.45 27.96
C PHE A 361 13.24 -6.64 28.04
N CYS A 362 13.75 -7.53 27.21
CA CYS A 362 15.13 -7.53 26.78
C CYS A 362 15.26 -6.48 25.66
N VAL A 363 16.11 -5.47 25.89
CA VAL A 363 16.30 -4.33 25.00
C VAL A 363 17.74 -4.33 24.51
N ALA A 364 17.93 -4.41 23.20
CA ALA A 364 19.23 -4.38 22.55
C ALA A 364 19.33 -3.22 21.58
N GLU A 365 20.36 -2.38 21.76
CA GLU A 365 20.83 -1.48 20.72
C GLU A 365 21.62 -2.30 19.69
N GLY A 366 21.10 -2.40 18.47
CA GLY A 366 21.69 -3.19 17.40
C GLY A 366 20.69 -4.12 16.73
N ASN A 367 21.23 -5.12 16.03
CA ASN A 367 20.45 -5.92 15.09
C ASN A 367 20.07 -7.29 15.63
N THR A 368 20.41 -7.64 16.86
CA THR A 368 20.10 -8.96 17.43
C THR A 368 19.75 -8.85 18.92
N VAL A 369 18.71 -9.55 19.34
CA VAL A 369 18.34 -9.74 20.75
C VAL A 369 17.96 -11.20 20.99
N GLY A 370 18.29 -11.73 22.16
CA GLY A 370 18.00 -13.10 22.56
C GLY A 370 17.45 -13.16 23.98
N ILE A 371 16.48 -14.05 24.21
CA ILE A 371 15.94 -14.31 25.55
C ILE A 371 15.93 -15.80 25.86
N LEU A 372 16.08 -16.11 27.14
CA LEU A 372 15.80 -17.43 27.70
C LEU A 372 14.43 -17.38 28.36
N ARG A 373 13.57 -18.35 28.02
CA ARG A 373 12.19 -18.43 28.51
C ARG A 373 12.01 -19.56 29.52
N ARG A 374 11.19 -19.32 30.54
CA ARG A 374 10.71 -20.33 31.50
C ARG A 374 9.41 -19.89 32.15
N CYS A 375 8.50 -20.82 32.34
CA CYS A 375 7.30 -20.66 33.14
C CYS A 375 7.37 -21.58 34.36
N ASP A 376 6.66 -21.23 35.43
CA ASP A 376 6.63 -22.04 36.67
C ASP A 376 5.84 -23.35 36.50
N ASP A 377 5.04 -23.48 35.44
CA ASP A 377 4.20 -24.64 35.18
C ASP A 377 4.85 -25.63 34.19
N ASP A 378 4.73 -26.94 34.47
CA ASP A 378 5.21 -28.07 33.64
C ASP A 378 4.47 -28.21 32.27
N ALA A 379 3.74 -27.20 31.84
CA ALA A 379 2.81 -27.27 30.73
C ALA A 379 3.50 -26.96 29.39
N SER A 380 4.43 -27.83 28.98
CA SER A 380 5.17 -27.77 27.71
C SER A 380 4.32 -27.86 26.44
N SER A 381 3.00 -28.07 26.58
CA SER A 381 2.04 -28.12 25.46
C SER A 381 1.13 -26.91 25.37
N LEU A 382 1.28 -25.92 26.26
CA LEU A 382 0.49 -24.70 26.20
C LEU A 382 1.15 -23.65 25.31
N THR A 383 0.30 -22.87 24.65
CA THR A 383 0.72 -21.74 23.82
C THR A 383 1.04 -20.55 24.71
N ALA A 384 2.18 -19.93 24.45
CA ALA A 384 2.66 -18.72 25.08
C ALA A 384 2.78 -17.59 24.04
N THR A 385 2.99 -16.37 24.50
CA THR A 385 3.12 -15.20 23.62
C THR A 385 4.54 -14.66 23.68
N LEU A 386 5.20 -14.61 22.53
CA LEU A 386 6.41 -13.81 22.33
C LEU A 386 5.99 -12.47 21.75
N LEU A 387 6.47 -11.38 22.34
CA LEU A 387 6.34 -10.04 21.78
C LEU A 387 7.72 -9.57 21.33
N VAL A 388 7.79 -9.05 20.10
CA VAL A 388 9.00 -8.50 19.51
C VAL A 388 8.68 -7.10 19.01
N GLY A 389 9.42 -6.09 19.47
CA GLY A 389 9.35 -4.72 18.99
C GLY A 389 10.59 -4.37 18.17
N VAL A 390 10.43 -3.63 17.08
CA VAL A 390 11.52 -3.07 16.29
C VAL A 390 11.31 -1.56 16.22
N GLY A 391 12.25 -0.79 16.75
CA GLY A 391 12.29 0.66 16.58
C GLY A 391 13.62 1.10 15.98
N SER A 392 13.79 2.41 15.76
CA SER A 392 15.06 2.99 15.31
C SER A 392 15.59 4.04 16.27
N ASN A 393 16.91 4.03 16.50
CA ASN A 393 17.61 5.11 17.21
C ASN A 393 17.85 6.32 16.30
N GLU A 394 18.12 6.07 15.01
CA GLU A 394 18.41 7.09 14.01
C GLU A 394 17.83 6.66 12.67
N LEU A 395 16.73 7.30 12.26
CA LEU A 395 16.13 7.06 10.95
C LEU A 395 17.00 7.74 9.87
N ARG A 396 17.52 6.95 8.93
CA ARG A 396 18.34 7.51 7.84
C ARG A 396 17.51 8.03 6.67
N ASN A 397 16.30 7.51 6.49
CA ASN A 397 15.34 7.88 5.45
C ASN A 397 13.92 7.78 6.01
N ASP A 398 12.97 8.52 5.43
CA ASP A 398 11.55 8.54 5.83
C ASP A 398 10.82 7.19 5.65
N CYS A 399 11.45 6.24 4.95
CA CYS A 399 10.99 4.87 4.87
C CYS A 399 12.19 3.93 4.92
N ASN A 400 12.35 3.22 6.03
CA ASN A 400 13.50 2.36 6.23
C ASN A 400 13.07 0.89 6.25
N PRO A 401 13.31 0.15 5.15
CA PRO A 401 12.95 -1.24 5.08
C PRO A 401 13.88 -2.06 5.97
N TYR A 402 13.31 -3.11 6.58
CA TYR A 402 14.09 -4.10 7.31
C TYR A 402 13.49 -5.49 7.13
N ARG A 403 14.26 -6.51 7.50
CA ARG A 403 13.78 -7.89 7.59
C ARG A 403 13.95 -8.38 9.02
N LEU A 404 12.84 -8.72 9.66
CA LEU A 404 12.85 -9.33 10.96
C LEU A 404 12.86 -10.85 10.81
N ASN A 405 13.89 -11.48 11.38
CA ASN A 405 14.00 -12.92 11.52
C ASN A 405 13.86 -13.28 13.00
N VAL A 406 12.86 -14.08 13.34
CA VAL A 406 12.66 -14.59 14.70
C VAL A 406 12.74 -16.11 14.66
N PHE A 407 13.55 -16.70 15.54
CA PHE A 407 13.74 -18.14 15.55
C PHE A 407 14.01 -18.69 16.96
N ALA A 408 13.53 -19.91 17.18
CA ALA A 408 13.87 -20.73 18.35
C ALA A 408 15.00 -21.70 17.98
N THR A 409 16.01 -21.82 18.84
CA THR A 409 17.21 -22.67 18.58
C THR A 409 17.21 -23.94 19.44
N TYR A 410 17.97 -24.95 19.03
CA TYR A 410 18.23 -26.15 19.85
C TYR A 410 19.28 -25.93 20.96
N GLN A 411 19.94 -24.77 20.99
CA GLN A 411 20.93 -24.47 22.02
C GLN A 411 20.25 -24.30 23.39
N GLU A 412 20.92 -24.68 24.48
CA GLU A 412 20.36 -24.56 25.83
C GLU A 412 20.57 -23.16 26.44
N GLU A 413 21.44 -22.34 25.83
CA GLU A 413 21.83 -21.03 26.34
C GLU A 413 21.65 -19.96 25.26
N VAL A 414 21.27 -18.76 25.71
CA VAL A 414 21.25 -17.57 24.85
C VAL A 414 22.71 -17.19 24.55
N PRO A 415 23.10 -16.98 23.29
CA PRO A 415 24.42 -16.47 22.99
C PRO A 415 24.61 -15.11 23.67
N VAL A 416 25.52 -15.05 24.65
CA VAL A 416 25.80 -13.87 25.47
C VAL A 416 26.52 -12.76 24.69
N SER A 417 26.89 -13.04 23.43
CA SER A 417 27.50 -12.11 22.49
C SER A 417 27.11 -12.51 21.08
N PHE A 418 26.50 -11.59 20.33
CA PHE A 418 26.21 -11.73 18.91
C PHE A 418 27.11 -10.81 18.07
#